data_AF-A0A3M0WVH6-F1
#
_entry.id   AF-A0A3M0WVH6-F1
#
_cell.length_a   1.000
_cell.length_b   1.000
_cell.length_c   1.000
_cell.angle_alpha   90.00
_cell.angle_beta   90.00
_cell.angle_gamma   90.00
#
_symmetry.space_group_name_H-M   'P 1'
#
loop_
_entity.id
_entity.type
_entity.pdbx_description
1 polymer ?
#
loop_
_entity_poly.entity_id
_entity_poly.type
_entity_poly.pdbx_seq_one_letter_code
_entity_poly.pdbx_strand_id
1 'polypeptide(L)'
;MDIEISYKGDSHHIEVENPYKMDAKAVSKEMEEFLNQHGLKKDEIKDLNIAELLPKMVRGVAGCEAGCPANAYSLVKSGVGSYKLKYIDGGILTAYTPVKDGTIEIKVFPGF
;
A
#
# COMPACT_ATOMS: atom_id res chain seq x y z
N MET A 1 -4.81 -7.08 10.10
CA MET A 1 -4.97 -6.34 8.82
C MET A 1 -4.05 -7.01 7.82
N ASP A 2 -4.41 -7.06 6.54
CA ASP A 2 -3.54 -7.65 5.52
C ASP A 2 -3.18 -6.58 4.48
N ILE A 3 -1.94 -6.64 3.99
CA ILE A 3 -1.49 -5.80 2.88
C ILE A 3 -0.95 -6.71 1.78
N GLU A 4 -1.49 -6.58 0.58
CA GLU A 4 -1.04 -7.32 -0.60
C GLU A 4 -0.33 -6.36 -1.56
N ILE A 5 0.82 -6.77 -2.08
CA ILE A 5 1.45 -6.17 -3.25
C ILE A 5 1.41 -7.16 -4.42
N SER A 6 1.05 -6.67 -5.60
CA SER A 6 0.92 -7.46 -6.82
C SER A 6 1.68 -6.83 -7.98
N TYR A 7 2.43 -7.66 -8.72
CA TYR A 7 3.17 -7.25 -9.92
C TYR A 7 3.38 -8.44 -10.86
N LYS A 8 3.18 -8.23 -12.17
CA LYS A 8 3.35 -9.25 -13.22
C LYS A 8 2.57 -10.57 -13.04
N GLY A 9 1.47 -10.52 -12.27
CA GLY A 9 0.61 -11.68 -12.04
C GLY A 9 0.95 -12.45 -10.76
N ASP A 10 2.05 -12.11 -10.09
CA ASP A 10 2.42 -12.62 -8.78
C ASP A 10 1.97 -11.64 -7.69
N SER A 11 1.70 -12.16 -6.49
CA SER A 11 1.32 -11.37 -5.31
C SER A 11 2.09 -11.81 -4.07
N HIS A 12 2.29 -10.87 -3.15
CA HIS A 12 2.89 -11.10 -1.84
C HIS A 12 2.01 -10.47 -0.75
N HIS A 13 1.71 -11.26 0.28
CA HIS A 13 0.85 -10.88 1.40
C HIS A 13 1.68 -10.60 2.65
N ILE A 14 1.38 -9.49 3.32
CA ILE A 14 2.04 -9.05 4.53
C ILE A 14 0.97 -8.85 5.61
N GLU A 15 1.03 -9.72 6.62
CA GLU A 15 0.16 -9.63 7.78
C GLU A 15 0.60 -8.48 8.70
N VAL A 16 -0.32 -7.58 9.00
CA VAL A 16 -0.13 -6.48 9.94
C VAL A 16 -1.01 -6.73 11.16
N GLU A 17 -0.38 -7.20 12.24
CA GLU A 17 -1.04 -7.49 13.52
C GLU A 17 -1.71 -6.25 14.11
N ASN A 18 -0.97 -5.13 14.15
CA ASN A 18 -1.48 -3.86 14.67
C ASN A 18 -1.28 -2.73 13.64
N PRO A 19 -2.35 -2.24 12.97
CA PRO A 19 -2.24 -1.20 11.95
C PRO A 19 -1.70 0.12 12.50
N TYR A 20 -1.90 0.41 13.80
CA TYR A 20 -1.44 1.65 14.42
C TYR A 20 0.05 1.63 14.79
N LYS A 21 0.64 0.45 14.84
CA LYS A 21 2.05 0.23 15.20
C LYS A 21 2.83 -0.47 14.08
N MET A 22 2.29 -0.47 12.86
CA MET A 22 2.95 -1.05 11.69
C MET A 22 4.32 -0.40 11.47
N ASP A 23 5.36 -1.22 11.36
CA ASP A 23 6.68 -0.76 10.93
C ASP A 23 6.68 -0.53 9.42
N ALA A 24 6.31 0.69 9.02
CA ALA A 24 6.23 1.06 7.62
C ALA A 24 7.56 0.88 6.88
N LYS A 25 8.72 1.00 7.55
CA LYS A 25 10.02 0.80 6.90
C LYS A 25 10.27 -0.68 6.61
N ALA A 26 9.97 -1.55 7.58
CA ALA A 26 10.11 -2.99 7.41
C ALA A 26 9.18 -3.51 6.29
N VAL A 27 7.89 -3.15 6.35
CA VAL A 27 6.90 -3.56 5.35
C VAL A 27 7.24 -3.02 3.96
N SER A 28 7.67 -1.76 3.86
CA SER A 28 8.08 -1.20 2.56
C SER A 28 9.29 -1.94 2.01
N LYS A 29 10.30 -2.20 2.84
CA LYS A 29 11.49 -2.94 2.40
C LYS A 29 11.13 -4.33 1.89
N GLU A 30 10.21 -5.03 2.55
CA GLU A 30 9.72 -6.34 2.10
C GLU A 30 9.03 -6.25 0.73
N MET A 31 8.19 -5.24 0.52
CA MET A 31 7.57 -4.97 -0.79
C MET A 31 8.59 -4.62 -1.88
N GLU A 32 9.58 -3.79 -1.55
CA GLU A 32 10.68 -3.42 -2.45
C GLU A 32 11.51 -4.66 -2.85
N GLU A 33 11.76 -5.57 -1.90
CA GLU A 33 12.43 -6.84 -2.16
C GLU A 33 11.61 -7.74 -3.10
N PHE A 34 10.29 -7.85 -2.88
CA PHE A 34 9.38 -8.54 -3.80
C PHE A 34 9.46 -7.95 -5.22
N LEU A 35 9.33 -6.63 -5.38
CA LEU A 35 9.39 -5.98 -6.70
C LEU A 35 10.74 -6.19 -7.39
N ASN A 36 11.83 -6.13 -6.63
CA ASN A 36 13.18 -6.37 -7.14
C ASN A 36 13.37 -7.82 -7.60
N GLN A 37 12.83 -8.80 -6.86
CA GLN A 37 12.84 -10.22 -7.27
C GLN A 37 12.06 -10.45 -8.58
N HIS A 38 11.04 -9.64 -8.86
CA HIS A 38 10.23 -9.69 -10.08
C HIS A 38 10.75 -8.76 -11.20
N GLY A 39 12.00 -8.30 -11.06
CA GLY A 39 12.77 -7.64 -12.11
C GLY A 39 12.61 -6.13 -12.20
N LEU A 40 11.99 -5.47 -11.21
CA LEU A 40 11.97 -4.01 -11.13
C LEU A 40 13.33 -3.50 -10.62
N LYS A 41 13.90 -2.48 -11.26
CA LYS A 41 15.22 -1.96 -10.84
C LYS A 41 15.09 -1.14 -9.56
N LYS A 42 16.14 -1.16 -8.73
CA LYS A 42 16.19 -0.40 -7.47
C LYS A 42 15.88 1.09 -7.62
N ASP A 43 16.30 1.73 -8.70
CA ASP A 43 16.00 3.15 -8.91
C ASP A 43 14.52 3.38 -9.24
N GLU A 44 13.92 2.51 -10.07
CA GLU A 44 12.48 2.54 -10.35
C GLU A 44 11.66 2.28 -9.08
N ILE A 45 12.12 1.38 -8.20
CA ILE A 45 11.48 1.07 -6.92
C ILE A 45 11.53 2.27 -5.96
N LYS A 46 12.66 2.97 -5.86
CA LYS A 46 12.80 4.15 -4.98
C LYS A 46 11.81 5.26 -5.34
N ASP A 47 11.57 5.47 -6.63
CA ASP A 47 10.65 6.50 -7.11
C ASP A 47 9.19 6.22 -6.72
N LEU A 48 8.87 4.98 -6.35
CA LEU A 48 7.53 4.59 -5.89
C LEU A 48 7.21 5.16 -4.50
N ASN A 49 8.19 5.48 -3.66
CA ASN A 49 7.97 6.03 -2.31
C ASN A 49 6.97 5.21 -1.45
N ILE A 50 7.06 3.89 -1.49
CA ILE A 50 6.15 2.95 -0.78
C ILE A 50 6.07 3.27 0.72
N ALA A 51 7.19 3.67 1.33
CA ALA A 51 7.28 4.07 2.74
C ALA A 51 6.42 5.29 3.12
N GLU A 52 6.13 6.18 2.17
CA GLU A 52 5.20 7.29 2.39
C GLU A 52 3.75 6.87 2.14
N LEU A 53 3.52 5.97 1.16
CA LEU A 53 2.20 5.50 0.80
C LEU A 53 1.55 4.68 1.92
N LEU A 54 2.25 3.67 2.44
CA LEU A 54 1.65 2.67 3.33
C LEU A 54 1.03 3.28 4.60
N PRO A 55 1.68 4.18 5.35
CA PRO A 55 1.07 4.78 6.54
C PRO A 55 -0.22 5.53 6.23
N LYS A 56 -0.28 6.20 5.06
CA LYS A 56 -1.46 6.94 4.64
C LYS A 56 -2.60 5.99 4.29
N MET A 57 -2.31 4.90 3.56
CA MET A 57 -3.33 3.90 3.23
C MET A 57 -3.87 3.19 4.47
N VAL A 58 -2.98 2.74 5.36
CA VAL A 58 -3.36 2.09 6.63
C VAL A 58 -4.21 3.03 7.48
N ARG A 59 -3.83 4.30 7.64
CA ARG A 59 -4.65 5.30 8.34
C ARG A 59 -5.98 5.56 7.64
N GLY A 60 -6.00 5.51 6.32
CA GLY A 60 -7.22 5.61 5.52
C GLY A 60 -8.22 4.51 5.85
N VAL A 61 -7.76 3.30 6.11
CA VAL A 61 -8.60 2.11 6.39
C VAL A 61 -8.89 1.93 7.88
N ALA A 62 -7.88 2.01 8.75
CA ALA A 62 -8.00 1.73 10.19
C ALA A 62 -8.25 2.99 11.05
N GLY A 63 -8.01 4.19 10.53
CA GLY A 63 -8.00 5.40 11.35
C GLY A 63 -6.70 5.56 12.14
N CYS A 64 -6.75 6.19 13.31
CA CYS A 64 -5.57 6.38 14.18
C CYS A 64 -5.83 5.82 15.60
N GLU A 65 -4.78 5.48 16.34
CA GLU A 65 -4.87 4.96 17.72
C GLU A 65 -5.63 5.89 18.66
N ALA A 66 -5.55 7.20 18.43
CA ALA A 66 -6.27 8.22 19.20
C ALA A 66 -7.77 8.37 18.83
N GLY A 67 -8.33 7.45 18.04
CA GLY A 67 -9.75 7.44 17.67
C GLY A 67 -10.11 8.34 16.48
N CYS A 68 -9.12 8.72 15.66
CA CYS A 68 -9.43 9.41 14.40
C CYS A 68 -10.25 8.48 13.50
N PRO A 69 -11.31 8.97 12.84
CA PRO A 69 -12.07 8.14 11.92
C PRO A 69 -11.19 7.71 10.74
N ALA A 70 -11.37 6.47 10.31
CA ALA A 70 -10.90 6.01 9.00
C ALA A 70 -11.50 6.90 7.91
N ASN A 71 -10.67 7.32 6.94
CA ASN A 71 -11.11 8.24 5.88
C ASN A 71 -10.42 7.95 4.54
N ALA A 72 -10.60 6.72 4.04
CA ALA A 72 -10.10 6.29 2.75
C ALA A 72 -10.64 7.15 1.59
N TYR A 73 -11.91 7.58 1.65
CA TYR A 73 -12.49 8.44 0.60
C TYR A 73 -11.77 9.79 0.46
N SER A 74 -11.40 10.43 1.57
CA SER A 74 -10.65 11.69 1.51
C SER A 74 -9.26 11.46 0.94
N LEU A 75 -8.59 10.36 1.34
CA LEU A 75 -7.29 10.00 0.79
C LEU A 75 -7.35 9.75 -0.72
N VAL A 76 -8.39 9.05 -1.20
CA VAL A 76 -8.62 8.83 -2.63
C VAL A 76 -8.77 10.15 -3.38
N LYS A 77 -9.47 11.14 -2.79
CA LYS A 77 -9.62 12.47 -3.38
C LYS A 77 -8.33 13.29 -3.37
N SER A 78 -7.54 13.21 -2.30
CA SER A 78 -6.29 13.97 -2.19
C SER A 78 -5.13 13.38 -2.99
N GLY A 79 -5.15 12.06 -3.20
CA GLY A 79 -4.07 11.31 -3.84
C GLY A 79 -2.83 11.18 -2.96
N VAL A 80 -1.88 10.36 -3.42
CA VAL A 80 -0.55 10.19 -2.83
C VAL A 80 0.45 9.97 -3.97
N GLY A 81 1.36 10.93 -4.17
CA GLY A 81 2.39 10.82 -5.21
C GLY A 81 1.79 10.54 -6.59
N SER A 82 2.38 9.56 -7.30
CA SER A 82 1.91 9.09 -8.60
C SER A 82 0.82 8.01 -8.52
N TYR A 83 0.41 7.59 -7.32
CA TYR A 83 -0.56 6.51 -7.18
C TYR A 83 -1.97 6.95 -7.51
N LYS A 84 -2.64 6.15 -8.33
CA LYS A 84 -4.08 6.18 -8.47
C LYS A 84 -4.70 5.36 -7.35
N LEU A 85 -5.44 6.01 -6.47
CA LEU A 85 -6.11 5.37 -5.35
C LEU A 85 -7.56 5.02 -5.68
N LYS A 86 -8.05 3.91 -5.15
CA LYS A 86 -9.45 3.49 -5.22
C LYS A 86 -9.86 2.85 -3.92
N TYR A 87 -11.00 3.27 -3.38
CA TYR A 87 -11.64 2.58 -2.26
C TYR A 87 -12.80 1.74 -2.81
N ILE A 88 -12.82 0.46 -2.44
CA ILE A 88 -13.78 -0.53 -2.92
C ILE A 88 -14.74 -0.89 -1.79
N ASP A 89 -15.99 -1.21 -2.15
CA ASP A 89 -16.97 -1.73 -1.21
C ASP A 89 -16.41 -2.95 -0.46
N GLY A 90 -16.58 -2.96 0.86
CA GLY A 90 -15.93 -3.93 1.75
C GLY A 90 -14.69 -3.42 2.48
N GLY A 91 -14.32 -2.14 2.31
CA GLY A 91 -13.29 -1.49 3.11
C GLY A 91 -11.88 -1.58 2.56
N ILE A 92 -11.72 -2.13 1.36
CA ILE A 92 -10.42 -2.34 0.73
C ILE A 92 -9.96 -1.04 0.07
N LEU A 93 -8.77 -0.58 0.43
CA LEU A 93 -8.13 0.55 -0.21
C LEU A 93 -7.00 0.06 -1.11
N THR A 94 -7.05 0.44 -2.38
CA THR A 94 -6.10 0.01 -3.39
C THR A 94 -5.34 1.20 -3.98
N ALA A 95 -4.05 1.02 -4.22
CA ALA A 95 -3.18 1.94 -4.92
C ALA A 95 -2.62 1.28 -6.18
N TYR A 96 -2.67 2.00 -7.30
CA TYR A 96 -2.12 1.56 -8.59
C TYR A 96 -1.05 2.54 -9.05
N THR A 97 0.06 2.03 -9.59
CA THR A 97 1.02 2.86 -10.30
C THR A 97 1.56 2.13 -11.52
N PRO A 98 1.54 2.75 -12.71
CA PRO A 98 2.20 2.17 -13.88
C PRO A 98 3.71 2.20 -13.67
N VAL A 99 4.38 1.15 -14.12
CA VAL A 99 5.83 1.06 -14.24
C VAL A 99 6.16 0.60 -15.65
N LYS A 100 7.43 0.65 -16.04
CA LYS A 100 7.84 0.38 -17.43
C LYS A 100 7.30 -0.95 -17.98
N ASP A 101 7.35 -2.00 -17.16
CA ASP A 101 7.00 -3.37 -17.56
C ASP A 101 5.74 -3.91 -16.86
N GLY A 102 4.79 -3.03 -16.51
CA GLY A 102 3.50 -3.44 -15.96
C GLY A 102 2.83 -2.42 -15.06
N THR A 103 1.94 -2.89 -14.19
CA THR A 103 1.31 -2.07 -13.16
C THR A 103 1.55 -2.74 -11.81
N ILE A 104 1.93 -1.93 -10.83
CA ILE A 104 2.01 -2.36 -9.43
C ILE A 104 0.67 -2.02 -8.79
N GLU A 105 0.11 -2.99 -8.08
CA GLU A 105 -1.10 -2.84 -7.28
C GLU A 105 -0.76 -3.12 -5.82
N ILE A 106 -1.15 -2.23 -4.91
CA ILE A 106 -1.04 -2.43 -3.46
C ILE A 106 -2.44 -2.35 -2.87
N LYS A 107 -2.88 -3.35 -2.13
CA LYS A 107 -4.19 -3.42 -1.46
C LYS A 107 -4.01 -3.47 0.04
N VAL A 108 -4.81 -2.70 0.76
CA VAL A 108 -4.93 -2.77 2.22
C VAL A 108 -6.31 -3.30 2.55
N PHE A 109 -6.34 -4.46 3.19
CA PHE A 109 -7.56 -5.14 3.63
C PHE A 109 -7.81 -4.85 5.11
N PRO A 110 -9.00 -4.38 5.49
CA PRO A 110 -9.37 -4.26 6.90
C PRO A 110 -9.30 -5.65 7.56
N GLY A 111 -8.71 -5.72 8.76
CA GLY A 111 -8.82 -6.92 9.58
C GLY A 111 -10.21 -6.96 10.19
N PHE A 112 -11.04 -7.89 9.74
CA PHE A 112 -12.36 -8.16 10.32
C PHE A 112 -12.28 -9.32 11.31
#